data_AF-A0A183BXM9-F1
#
_entry.id   AF-A0A183BXM9-F1
#
_cell.length_a   1.000
_cell.length_b   1.000
_cell.length_c   1.000
_cell.angle_alpha   90.00
_cell.angle_beta   90.00
_cell.angle_gamma   90.00
#
_symmetry.space_group_name_H-M   'P 1'
#
loop_
_entity.id
_entity.type
_entity.pdbx_description
1 polymer ?
#
loop_
_entity_poly.entity_id
_entity_poly.type
_entity_poly.pdbx_seq_one_letter_code
_entity_poly.pdbx_strand_id
1 'polypeptide(L)'
;MRTYVTKFQWEAARYPVKQSLKALSELIGKQVSQIENDLKTKAASYNSLKNALSLIDRKTAGSLITRDLSDLTVCVVVPKLLAKEWESKYHTFAQMVVPGSAYKIVEDADHALYTVTLFQKVLDEFFVRDFVYDEQSLKAGKSERDKLVQEKQRQYAPPLVFCWAWKKGFEFVLF
;
A
#
# COMPACT_ATOMS: atom_id res chain seq x y z
N MET A 1 -32.86 7.10 11.96
CA MET A 1 -32.46 8.53 12.08
C MET A 1 -33.42 9.39 12.90
N ARG A 2 -34.70 9.01 13.11
CA ARG A 2 -35.68 9.83 13.87
C ARG A 2 -35.62 9.69 15.41
N THR A 3 -34.88 8.73 15.94
CA THR A 3 -34.97 8.34 17.36
C THR A 3 -34.20 9.24 18.34
N TYR A 4 -33.19 9.98 17.86
CA TYR A 4 -32.34 10.83 18.69
C TYR A 4 -33.04 12.11 19.15
N VAL A 5 -33.78 12.75 18.24
CA VAL A 5 -34.47 14.02 18.53
C VAL A 5 -35.58 13.80 19.56
N THR A 6 -36.19 12.62 19.57
CA THR A 6 -37.28 12.25 20.50
C THR A 6 -36.81 11.78 21.88
N LYS A 7 -35.50 11.52 22.06
CA LYS A 7 -34.92 11.02 23.33
C LYS A 7 -33.74 11.87 23.80
N PHE A 8 -33.68 13.13 23.37
CA PHE A 8 -32.59 14.02 23.75
C PHE A 8 -32.56 14.20 25.28
N GLN A 9 -31.41 13.90 25.88
CA GLN A 9 -31.13 14.19 27.29
C GLN A 9 -29.93 15.13 27.35
N TRP A 10 -30.03 16.14 28.21
CA TRP A 10 -28.94 17.08 28.41
C TRP A 10 -27.81 16.40 29.20
N GLU A 11 -26.64 16.32 28.58
CA GLU A 11 -25.40 15.81 29.16
C GLU A 11 -24.84 16.78 30.21
N ALA A 12 -25.45 16.83 31.40
CA ALA A 12 -25.09 17.75 32.48
C ALA A 12 -23.64 17.54 32.99
N ALA A 13 -23.08 16.35 32.79
CA ALA A 13 -21.68 16.04 33.12
C ALA A 13 -20.68 16.73 32.17
N ARG A 14 -21.07 16.90 30.89
CA ARG A 14 -20.23 17.52 29.86
C ARG A 14 -20.52 19.01 29.68
N TYR A 15 -21.75 19.43 29.96
CA TYR A 15 -22.22 20.81 29.86
C TYR A 15 -22.97 21.20 31.14
N PRO A 16 -22.28 21.74 32.16
CA PRO A 16 -22.91 22.03 33.45
C PRO A 16 -23.97 23.12 33.35
N VAL A 17 -25.19 22.82 33.80
CA VAL A 17 -26.35 23.74 33.76
C VAL A 17 -26.16 24.99 34.63
N LYS A 18 -25.19 24.96 35.55
CA LYS A 18 -24.82 26.09 36.42
C LYS A 18 -23.95 27.15 35.72
N GLN A 19 -23.43 26.87 34.53
CA GLN A 19 -22.65 27.84 33.75
C GLN A 19 -23.58 28.79 32.97
N SER A 20 -23.08 29.98 32.66
CA SER A 20 -23.83 30.94 31.86
C SER A 20 -24.04 30.40 30.43
N LEU A 21 -25.16 30.77 29.82
CA LEU A 21 -25.49 30.37 28.44
C LEU A 21 -24.38 30.75 27.46
N LYS A 22 -23.76 31.92 27.67
CA LYS A 22 -22.63 32.40 26.87
C LYS A 22 -21.44 31.46 26.97
N ALA A 23 -21.05 31.07 28.19
CA ALA A 23 -19.94 30.13 28.41
C ALA A 23 -20.20 28.75 27.78
N LEU A 24 -21.43 28.25 27.89
CA LEU A 24 -21.84 26.99 27.24
C LEU A 24 -21.77 27.08 25.71
N SER A 25 -22.23 28.19 25.13
CA SER A 25 -22.17 28.41 23.67
C SER A 25 -20.73 28.47 23.15
N GLU A 26 -19.83 29.13 23.87
CA GLU A 26 -18.41 29.21 23.52
C GLU A 26 -17.71 27.84 23.66
N LEU A 27 -18.07 27.06 24.69
CA LEU A 27 -17.54 25.71 24.90
C LEU A 27 -17.96 24.77 23.76
N ILE A 28 -19.23 24.76 23.39
CA ILE A 28 -19.76 23.97 22.27
C ILE A 28 -19.09 24.44 20.96
N GLY A 29 -18.99 25.75 20.72
CA GLY A 29 -18.36 26.29 19.53
C GLY A 29 -16.89 25.88 19.38
N LYS A 30 -16.13 25.87 20.50
CA LYS A 30 -14.74 25.37 20.52
C LYS A 30 -14.66 23.88 20.21
N GLN A 31 -15.54 23.07 20.79
CA GLN A 31 -15.56 21.63 20.53
C GLN A 31 -15.91 21.31 19.07
N VAL A 32 -16.89 22.00 18.48
CA VAL A 32 -17.24 21.85 17.06
C VAL A 32 -16.05 22.22 16.17
N SER A 33 -15.40 23.36 16.46
CA SER A 33 -14.22 23.82 15.71
C SER A 33 -13.07 22.82 15.80
N GLN A 34 -12.85 22.24 16.97
CA GLN A 34 -11.83 21.21 17.18
C GLN A 34 -12.14 19.93 16.38
N ILE A 35 -13.39 19.47 16.41
CA ILE A 35 -13.83 18.29 15.65
C ILE A 35 -13.67 18.54 14.13
N GLU A 36 -14.01 19.72 13.63
CA GLU A 36 -13.82 20.07 12.23
C GLU A 36 -12.35 20.04 11.81
N ASN A 37 -11.46 20.58 12.64
CA ASN A 37 -10.02 20.59 12.38
C ASN A 37 -9.43 19.18 12.40
N ASP A 38 -9.84 18.34 13.35
CA ASP A 38 -9.42 16.95 13.42
C ASP A 38 -9.89 16.15 12.19
N LEU A 39 -11.12 16.40 11.73
CA LEU A 39 -11.66 15.77 10.53
C LEU A 39 -10.89 16.18 9.27
N LYS A 40 -10.61 17.49 9.10
CA LYS A 40 -9.81 18.00 7.97
C LYS A 40 -8.41 17.39 7.95
N THR A 41 -7.77 17.31 9.12
CA THR A 41 -6.42 16.73 9.26
C THR A 41 -6.41 15.24 8.90
N LYS A 42 -7.39 14.47 9.40
CA LYS A 42 -7.53 13.05 9.06
C LYS A 42 -7.83 12.83 7.56
N ALA A 43 -8.69 13.67 6.97
CA ALA A 43 -9.00 13.60 5.55
C ALA A 43 -7.77 13.92 4.66
N ALA A 44 -6.97 14.92 5.04
CA ALA A 44 -5.74 15.26 4.33
C ALA A 44 -4.70 14.14 4.40
N SER A 45 -4.47 13.56 5.59
CA SER A 45 -3.56 12.42 5.77
C SER A 45 -4.00 11.21 4.95
N TYR A 46 -5.30 10.91 4.96
CA TYR A 46 -5.89 9.82 4.17
C TYR A 46 -5.65 10.00 2.66
N ASN A 47 -5.91 11.20 2.15
CA ASN A 47 -5.72 11.49 0.72
C ASN A 47 -4.25 11.38 0.31
N SER A 48 -3.32 11.80 1.17
CA SER A 48 -1.88 11.61 0.95
C SER A 48 -1.49 10.13 0.85
N LEU A 49 -1.94 9.30 1.81
CA LEU A 49 -1.71 7.85 1.82
C LEU A 49 -2.32 7.14 0.61
N LYS A 50 -3.54 7.54 0.21
CA LYS A 50 -4.20 7.01 -0.99
C LYS A 50 -3.41 7.33 -2.25
N ASN A 51 -2.90 8.55 -2.38
CA ASN A 51 -2.10 8.97 -3.52
C ASN A 51 -0.76 8.21 -3.57
N ALA A 52 -0.09 8.06 -2.42
CA ALA A 52 1.15 7.28 -2.31
C ALA A 52 0.95 5.81 -2.74
N LEU A 53 -0.13 5.16 -2.29
CA LEU A 53 -0.48 3.81 -2.73
C LEU A 53 -0.80 3.73 -4.22
N SER A 54 -1.56 4.69 -4.77
CA SER A 54 -1.86 4.72 -6.20
C SER A 54 -0.60 4.91 -7.06
N LEU A 55 0.39 5.67 -6.57
CA LEU A 55 1.70 5.82 -7.20
C LEU A 55 2.48 4.51 -7.20
N ILE A 56 2.49 3.79 -6.06
CA ILE A 56 3.13 2.48 -5.94
C ILE A 56 2.43 1.46 -6.86
N ASP A 57 1.10 1.37 -6.83
CA ASP A 57 0.35 0.43 -7.67
C ASP A 57 0.54 0.72 -9.16
N ARG A 58 0.60 2.00 -9.57
CA ARG A 58 0.94 2.39 -10.95
C ARG A 58 2.37 2.02 -11.34
N LYS A 59 3.35 2.19 -10.44
CA LYS A 59 4.73 1.73 -10.66
C LYS A 59 4.81 0.22 -10.78
N THR A 60 3.97 -0.52 -10.06
CA THR A 60 3.95 -1.99 -10.08
C THR A 60 3.18 -2.57 -11.28
N ALA A 61 2.29 -1.77 -11.90
CA ALA A 61 1.47 -2.18 -13.04
C ALA A 61 2.06 -1.80 -14.42
N GLY A 62 3.23 -1.13 -14.47
CA GLY A 62 3.85 -0.70 -15.71
C GLY A 62 5.10 -1.51 -16.06
N SER A 63 5.10 -2.11 -17.27
CA SER A 63 6.20 -2.87 -17.90
C SER A 63 6.76 -4.03 -17.06
N LEU A 64 7.10 -5.14 -17.73
CA LEU A 64 7.70 -6.35 -17.12
C LEU A 64 8.97 -6.09 -16.29
N ILE A 65 9.53 -4.88 -16.38
CA ILE A 65 10.70 -4.39 -15.65
C ILE A 65 10.41 -4.14 -14.15
N THR A 66 9.15 -4.01 -13.72
CA THR A 66 8.80 -3.62 -12.32
C THR A 66 8.13 -4.71 -11.49
N ARG A 67 7.99 -5.93 -12.03
CA ARG A 67 7.40 -7.06 -11.28
C ARG A 67 8.41 -7.62 -10.27
N ASP A 68 7.89 -7.95 -9.10
CA ASP A 68 8.61 -8.53 -7.98
C ASP A 68 8.80 -10.05 -8.18
N LEU A 69 10.06 -10.51 -8.23
CA LEU A 69 10.45 -11.90 -8.46
C LEU A 69 11.59 -12.28 -7.51
N SER A 70 11.23 -12.63 -6.29
CA SER A 70 12.15 -13.06 -5.24
C SER A 70 12.31 -14.58 -5.22
N ASP A 71 13.40 -15.07 -5.82
CA ASP A 71 14.19 -16.26 -5.43
C ASP A 71 15.23 -16.53 -6.52
N LEU A 72 16.52 -16.70 -6.16
CA LEU A 72 17.75 -17.08 -6.93
C LEU A 72 17.64 -17.34 -8.44
N THR A 73 16.97 -16.46 -9.16
CA THR A 73 16.60 -16.64 -10.55
C THR A 73 16.70 -15.30 -11.26
N VAL A 74 17.46 -15.30 -12.34
CA VAL A 74 17.75 -14.11 -13.11
C VAL A 74 16.67 -13.96 -14.17
N CYS A 75 16.12 -12.76 -14.28
CA CYS A 75 15.11 -12.43 -15.27
C CYS A 75 15.77 -11.79 -16.50
N VAL A 76 15.44 -12.30 -17.67
CA VAL A 76 15.98 -11.83 -18.96
C VAL A 76 14.84 -11.45 -19.87
N VAL A 77 14.88 -10.22 -20.38
CA VAL A 77 13.92 -9.74 -21.38
C VAL A 77 14.50 -10.01 -22.77
N VAL A 78 13.76 -10.77 -23.56
CA VAL A 78 14.17 -11.19 -24.90
C VAL A 78 13.16 -10.71 -25.93
N PRO A 79 13.57 -10.03 -27.02
CA PRO A 79 12.67 -9.69 -28.12
C PRO A 79 12.02 -10.95 -28.70
N LYS A 80 10.72 -10.89 -29.00
CA LYS A 80 9.95 -12.07 -29.45
C LYS A 80 10.53 -12.72 -30.71
N LEU A 81 11.09 -11.92 -31.61
CA LEU A 81 11.77 -12.38 -32.83
C LEU A 81 12.97 -13.30 -32.54
N LEU A 82 13.65 -13.07 -31.40
CA LEU A 82 14.87 -13.77 -31.00
C LEU A 82 14.63 -14.84 -29.93
N ALA A 83 13.40 -14.99 -29.44
CA ALA A 83 13.07 -15.87 -28.31
C ALA A 83 13.48 -17.33 -28.54
N LYS A 84 13.17 -17.89 -29.72
CA LYS A 84 13.51 -19.29 -30.06
C LYS A 84 15.02 -19.53 -30.17
N GLU A 85 15.73 -18.57 -30.74
CA GLU A 85 17.18 -18.64 -30.88
C GLU A 85 17.86 -18.50 -29.52
N TRP A 86 17.36 -17.60 -28.68
CA TRP A 86 17.83 -17.40 -27.33
C TRP A 86 17.61 -18.63 -26.45
N GLU A 87 16.43 -19.26 -26.48
CA GLU A 87 16.15 -20.52 -25.75
C GLU A 87 17.13 -21.64 -26.13
N SER A 88 17.61 -21.65 -27.38
CA SER A 88 18.55 -22.65 -27.87
C SER A 88 20.02 -22.35 -27.51
N LYS A 89 20.34 -21.11 -27.15
CA LYS A 89 21.73 -20.65 -26.98
C LYS A 89 22.04 -20.12 -25.58
N TYR A 90 21.04 -19.84 -24.74
CA TYR A 90 21.26 -19.15 -23.47
C TYR A 90 22.22 -19.88 -22.52
N HIS A 91 22.24 -21.22 -22.55
CA HIS A 91 23.13 -22.05 -21.73
C HIS A 91 24.61 -21.98 -22.17
N THR A 92 24.91 -21.37 -23.33
CA THR A 92 26.28 -21.19 -23.84
C THR A 92 26.88 -19.84 -23.47
N PHE A 93 26.08 -18.89 -22.96
CA PHE A 93 26.58 -17.56 -22.61
C PHE A 93 27.48 -17.55 -21.38
N ALA A 94 27.33 -18.50 -20.46
CA ALA A 94 28.23 -18.68 -19.33
C ALA A 94 28.32 -20.14 -18.87
N GLN A 95 29.45 -20.54 -18.28
CA GLN A 95 29.75 -21.94 -17.95
C GLN A 95 28.89 -22.49 -16.81
N MET A 96 28.40 -21.64 -15.90
CA MET A 96 27.64 -22.04 -14.72
C MET A 96 26.14 -21.72 -14.86
N VAL A 97 25.58 -21.92 -16.05
CA VAL A 97 24.14 -21.76 -16.34
C VAL A 97 23.50 -23.13 -16.39
N VAL A 98 22.36 -23.30 -15.73
CA VAL A 98 21.65 -24.60 -15.70
C VAL A 98 20.86 -24.77 -17.00
N PRO A 99 21.19 -25.77 -17.86
CA PRO A 99 20.41 -26.05 -19.07
C PRO A 99 19.00 -26.52 -18.70
N GLY A 100 17.99 -26.15 -19.49
CA GLY A 100 16.58 -26.45 -19.20
C GLY A 100 15.95 -25.65 -18.05
N SER A 101 16.71 -24.77 -17.35
CA SER A 101 16.15 -23.90 -16.31
C SER A 101 15.38 -22.69 -16.85
N ALA A 102 15.51 -22.38 -18.15
CA ALA A 102 14.83 -21.25 -18.76
C ALA A 102 13.33 -21.52 -18.84
N TYR A 103 12.53 -20.73 -18.12
CA TYR A 103 11.07 -20.76 -18.24
C TYR A 103 10.53 -19.38 -18.59
N LYS A 104 9.56 -19.33 -19.51
CA LYS A 104 8.89 -18.09 -19.89
C LYS A 104 7.82 -17.75 -18.86
N ILE A 105 7.90 -16.56 -18.27
CA ILE A 105 6.92 -16.10 -17.29
C ILE A 105 5.76 -15.39 -17.98
N VAL A 106 6.10 -14.41 -18.83
CA VAL A 106 5.14 -13.50 -19.46
C VAL A 106 5.63 -13.11 -20.85
N GLU A 107 4.67 -12.86 -21.74
CA GLU A 107 4.91 -12.41 -23.11
C GLU A 107 4.05 -11.17 -23.39
N ASP A 108 4.70 -10.10 -23.83
CA ASP A 108 4.09 -8.87 -24.34
C ASP A 108 4.07 -8.87 -25.89
N ALA A 109 3.62 -7.76 -26.50
CA ALA A 109 3.56 -7.63 -27.96
C ALA A 109 4.92 -7.84 -28.64
N ASP A 110 5.99 -7.28 -28.07
CA ASP A 110 7.32 -7.23 -28.68
C ASP A 110 8.40 -8.01 -27.91
N HIS A 111 8.15 -8.37 -26.64
CA HIS A 111 9.13 -8.94 -25.73
C HIS A 111 8.57 -10.13 -24.94
N ALA A 112 9.44 -11.04 -24.53
CA ALA A 112 9.15 -12.13 -23.62
C ALA A 112 10.11 -12.12 -22.42
N LEU A 113 9.58 -12.35 -21.23
CA LEU A 113 10.33 -12.44 -20.00
C LEU A 113 10.61 -13.91 -19.68
N TYR A 114 11.89 -14.23 -19.55
CA TYR A 114 12.37 -15.54 -19.13
C TYR A 114 13.03 -15.47 -17.78
N THR A 115 12.89 -16.54 -17.01
CA THR A 115 13.64 -16.75 -15.80
C THR A 115 14.67 -17.85 -16.02
N VAL A 116 15.90 -17.62 -15.60
CA VAL A 116 17.02 -18.56 -15.71
C VAL A 116 17.67 -18.74 -14.35
N THR A 117 18.02 -19.97 -14.01
CA THR A 117 18.80 -20.27 -12.81
C THR A 117 20.28 -20.39 -13.19
N LEU A 118 21.10 -19.54 -12.57
CA LEU A 118 22.55 -19.51 -12.76
C LEU A 118 23.26 -19.24 -11.43
N PHE A 119 24.52 -19.63 -11.33
CA PHE A 119 25.31 -19.41 -10.12
C PHE A 119 25.75 -17.94 -10.01
N GLN A 120 25.74 -17.40 -8.77
CA GLN A 120 26.06 -15.99 -8.50
C GLN A 120 27.41 -15.52 -9.10
N LYS A 121 28.39 -16.42 -9.25
CA LYS A 121 29.72 -16.11 -9.80
C LYS A 121 29.71 -15.71 -11.27
N VAL A 122 28.70 -16.11 -12.05
CA VAL A 122 28.62 -15.83 -13.50
C VAL A 122 27.56 -14.79 -13.84
N LEU A 123 27.04 -14.08 -12.84
CA LEU A 123 26.08 -13.00 -13.04
C LEU A 123 26.62 -11.90 -13.96
N ASP A 124 27.89 -11.52 -13.78
CA ASP A 124 28.53 -10.43 -14.52
C ASP A 124 28.86 -10.81 -15.99
N GLU A 125 29.03 -12.10 -16.27
CA GLU A 125 29.32 -12.61 -17.63
C GLU A 125 28.04 -12.79 -18.45
N PHE A 126 26.89 -12.92 -17.79
CA PHE A 126 25.60 -13.04 -18.44
C PHE A 126 25.11 -11.63 -18.78
N PHE A 127 24.95 -11.30 -20.07
CA PHE A 127 24.43 -10.01 -20.54
C PHE A 127 22.98 -9.80 -20.08
N VAL A 128 22.81 -9.40 -18.83
CA VAL A 128 21.56 -8.97 -18.22
C VAL A 128 21.67 -7.47 -18.13
N ARG A 129 20.79 -6.76 -18.83
CA ARG A 129 20.64 -5.31 -18.69
C ARG A 129 20.48 -5.01 -17.20
N ASP A 130 21.49 -4.39 -16.60
CA ASP A 130 21.74 -4.25 -15.16
C ASP A 130 20.45 -4.22 -14.31
N PHE A 131 19.99 -5.39 -13.88
CA PHE A 131 19.09 -5.51 -12.74
C PHE A 131 19.92 -6.06 -11.60
N VAL A 132 20.59 -5.15 -10.90
CA VAL A 132 21.29 -5.48 -9.65
C VAL A 132 20.20 -5.80 -8.62
N TYR A 133 20.02 -7.08 -8.34
CA TYR A 133 19.18 -7.56 -7.25
C TYR A 133 19.81 -7.10 -5.92
N ASP A 134 19.33 -5.98 -5.38
CA ASP A 134 19.63 -5.57 -4.01
C ASP A 134 18.49 -6.00 -3.08
N GLU A 135 18.73 -7.09 -2.35
CA GLU A 135 17.80 -7.67 -1.39
C GLU A 135 17.39 -6.65 -0.31
N GLN A 136 18.27 -5.69 0.02
CA GLN A 136 18.01 -4.68 1.04
C GLN A 136 17.00 -3.62 0.55
N SER A 137 17.19 -3.07 -0.65
CA SER A 137 16.26 -2.11 -1.26
C SER A 137 14.88 -2.73 -1.53
N LEU A 138 14.82 -4.02 -1.89
CA LEU A 138 13.55 -4.73 -2.16
C LEU A 138 12.79 -5.09 -0.89
N LYS A 139 13.47 -5.59 0.15
CA LYS A 139 12.86 -5.78 1.47
C LYS A 139 12.37 -4.45 2.05
N ALA A 140 13.12 -3.36 1.84
CA ALA A 140 12.68 -2.02 2.21
C ALA A 140 11.40 -1.63 1.46
N GLY A 141 11.32 -1.81 0.14
CA GLY A 141 10.13 -1.48 -0.66
C GLY A 141 8.89 -2.30 -0.30
N LYS A 142 9.02 -3.62 -0.08
CA LYS A 142 7.92 -4.47 0.43
C LYS A 142 7.49 -4.05 1.83
N SER A 143 8.46 -3.85 2.73
CA SER A 143 8.19 -3.38 4.09
C SER A 143 7.49 -2.03 4.09
N GLU A 144 7.89 -1.10 3.22
CA GLU A 144 7.24 0.20 3.08
C GLU A 144 5.82 0.07 2.56
N ARG A 145 5.57 -0.76 1.54
CA ARG A 145 4.21 -1.03 1.05
C ARG A 145 3.34 -1.61 2.17
N ASP A 146 3.83 -2.63 2.87
CA ASP A 146 3.09 -3.27 3.96
C ASP A 146 2.87 -2.32 5.13
N LYS A 147 3.85 -1.47 5.47
CA LYS A 147 3.70 -0.38 6.45
C LYS A 147 2.64 0.62 6.02
N LEU A 148 2.59 1.03 4.75
CA LEU A 148 1.59 1.97 4.24
C LEU A 148 0.18 1.35 4.19
N VAL A 149 0.08 0.05 3.88
CA VAL A 149 -1.19 -0.70 3.94
C VAL A 149 -1.66 -0.84 5.39
N GLN A 150 -0.76 -1.18 6.31
CA GLN A 150 -1.05 -1.23 7.74
C GLN A 150 -1.41 0.15 8.30
N GLU A 151 -0.71 1.21 7.89
CA GLU A 151 -1.02 2.58 8.28
C GLU A 151 -2.40 3.00 7.76
N LYS A 152 -2.72 2.66 6.51
CA LYS A 152 -4.05 2.85 5.96
C LYS A 152 -5.09 2.10 6.81
N GLN A 153 -4.89 0.82 7.11
CA GLN A 153 -5.82 0.04 7.96
C GLN A 153 -5.93 0.64 9.37
N ARG A 154 -4.82 1.06 9.96
CA ARG A 154 -4.74 1.76 11.25
C ARG A 154 -5.38 3.14 11.22
N GLN A 155 -5.43 3.81 10.07
CA GLN A 155 -6.17 5.05 9.88
C GLN A 155 -7.64 4.83 9.50
N TYR A 156 -8.01 3.64 9.02
CA TYR A 156 -9.41 3.24 8.79
C TYR A 156 -10.10 2.81 10.10
N ALA A 157 -9.36 2.19 11.02
CA ALA A 157 -9.92 1.74 12.29
C ALA A 157 -10.44 2.91 13.17
N PRO A 158 -9.72 4.03 13.39
CA PRO A 158 -10.18 5.11 14.24
C PRO A 158 -11.38 5.86 13.70
N PRO A 159 -11.56 6.22 12.41
CA PRO A 159 -12.79 6.84 11.93
C PRO A 159 -14.00 5.91 12.00
N LEU A 160 -13.83 4.62 11.71
CA LEU A 160 -14.91 3.63 11.83
C LEU A 160 -15.26 3.35 13.29
N VAL A 161 -14.25 3.20 14.15
CA VAL A 161 -14.39 3.04 15.60
C VAL A 161 -14.85 4.34 16.26
N PHE A 162 -14.51 5.52 15.76
CA PHE A 162 -15.01 6.80 16.24
C PHE A 162 -16.45 6.99 15.79
N CYS A 163 -16.81 6.67 14.54
CA CYS A 163 -18.22 6.62 14.11
C CYS A 163 -19.02 5.56 14.89
N TRP A 164 -18.42 4.40 15.18
CA TRP A 164 -19.04 3.33 15.98
C TRP A 164 -19.17 3.70 17.45
N ALA A 165 -18.13 4.26 18.06
CA ALA A 165 -18.09 4.73 19.44
C ALA A 165 -18.98 5.97 19.63
N TRP A 166 -19.16 6.79 18.59
CA TRP A 166 -20.14 7.86 18.60
C TRP A 166 -21.57 7.29 18.55
N LYS A 167 -21.79 6.25 17.74
CA LYS A 167 -23.06 5.48 17.73
C LYS A 167 -23.33 4.77 19.07
N LYS A 168 -22.31 4.16 19.67
CA LYS A 168 -22.35 3.34 20.90
C LYS A 168 -22.34 4.16 22.18
N GLY A 169 -21.60 5.24 22.24
CA GLY A 169 -21.59 6.19 23.36
C GLY A 169 -22.95 6.85 23.55
N PHE A 170 -23.75 6.93 22.50
CA PHE A 170 -25.15 7.33 22.58
C PHE A 170 -26.13 6.18 22.90
N GLU A 171 -25.72 4.92 22.69
CA GLU A 171 -26.49 3.76 23.20
C GLU A 171 -26.27 3.56 24.72
N PHE A 172 -25.17 4.04 25.29
CA PHE A 172 -24.88 3.93 26.72
C PHE A 172 -25.63 4.95 27.62
N VAL A 173 -26.42 5.84 27.02
CA VAL A 173 -27.40 6.71 27.73
C VAL A 173 -28.81 6.06 27.71
N LEU A 174 -28.92 4.83 27.21
CA LEU A 174 -30.15 4.05 27.19
C LEU A 174 -29.96 2.70 27.88
N PHE A 175 -29.53 2.72 29.14
CA PHE A 175 -30.00 1.84 30.21
C PHE A 175 -29.90 2.56 31.55
#